data_AF-A0A5D2VQL2-F1
#
_entry.id   AF-A0A5D2VQL2-F1
#
_cell.length_a   1.000
_cell.length_b   1.000
_cell.length_c   1.000
_cell.angle_alpha   90.00
_cell.angle_beta   90.00
_cell.angle_gamma   90.00
#
_symmetry.space_group_name_H-M   'P 1'
#
loop_
_entity.id
_entity.type
_entity.pdbx_description
1 polymer ?
#
loop_
_entity_poly.entity_id
_entity_poly.type
_entity_poly.pdbx_seq_one_letter_code
_entity_poly.pdbx_strand_id
1 'polypeptide(L)'
;MKLYLYTILILILVMINHGSCDSTIHVGHRVSLAIPLEYNDGFIGRAFLMDYGDDTKQIEPSFRVALSTEANKGKYSCSLEVFLGDVKLKGPKNRIGWRTGTSGQGVEIKWQSFNFPTDVMLWGQRLDVSTWLTSFPRNTSSFYTFEILCNKVALFLNSGRLKYSYWEFKPSKNRNITFVELGSKGLELFDDKHKKMAQIIASWKVQPVRFLALGNRTGNLGIYFYSPTTRKFEASFQALNTTCDLPLACKPYGICTFSNSCSCIRLLTKKNHEVSDCNQRVPSHFCGGGTTQVEMLELNDVVTVLKDAPKRINVTKTTCANLCLNDCKCVAALHSYGDYGDPSSEQCSLFQLVAGIKQVEKGLGLSYMVKVPKGTSYHHNNPSVKKWVLIVVGVVDGLIIILVLGGLVYYLVHKRRNNLQGTNNDT
;
A
#
# COMPACT_ATOMS: atom_id res chain seq x y z
N MET A 1 -41.18 36.45 58.94
CA MET A 1 -40.96 35.09 58.38
C MET A 1 -41.02 35.02 56.85
N LYS A 2 -41.95 35.73 56.16
CA LYS A 2 -42.05 35.71 54.68
C LYS A 2 -40.84 36.27 53.91
N LEU A 3 -40.12 37.25 54.48
CA LEU A 3 -38.95 37.86 53.83
C LEU A 3 -37.72 36.93 53.79
N TYR A 4 -37.54 36.12 54.84
CA TYR A 4 -36.46 35.12 54.92
C TYR A 4 -36.65 33.96 53.94
N LEU A 5 -37.90 33.59 53.65
CA LEU A 5 -38.19 32.54 52.69
C LEU A 5 -37.83 32.97 51.25
N TYR A 6 -38.06 34.25 50.92
CA TYR A 6 -37.73 34.81 49.61
C TYR A 6 -36.22 34.94 49.40
N THR A 7 -35.46 35.37 50.43
CA THR A 7 -34.00 35.43 50.34
C THR A 7 -33.36 34.06 50.24
N ILE A 8 -33.89 33.04 50.93
CA ILE A 8 -33.43 31.65 50.79
C ILE A 8 -33.76 31.11 49.39
N LEU A 9 -34.96 31.39 48.85
CA LEU A 9 -35.33 30.97 47.50
C LEU A 9 -34.46 31.62 46.42
N ILE A 10 -34.15 32.92 46.58
CA ILE A 10 -33.22 33.64 45.69
C ILE A 10 -31.81 33.08 45.81
N LEU A 11 -31.33 32.75 47.02
CA LEU A 11 -30.02 32.10 47.19
C LEU A 11 -29.98 30.73 46.52
N ILE A 12 -31.04 29.92 46.67
CA ILE A 12 -31.15 28.61 46.02
C ILE A 12 -31.18 28.76 44.50
N LEU A 13 -31.92 29.74 43.96
CA LEU A 13 -31.94 30.05 42.52
C LEU A 13 -30.58 30.56 42.00
N VAL A 14 -29.82 31.33 42.80
CA VAL A 14 -28.46 31.79 42.47
C VAL A 14 -27.45 30.63 42.53
N MET A 15 -27.64 29.68 43.45
CA MET A 15 -26.81 28.46 43.56
C MET A 15 -27.14 27.43 42.47
N ILE A 16 -28.37 27.39 41.95
CA ILE A 16 -28.76 26.54 40.80
C ILE A 16 -28.24 27.16 39.47
N ASN A 17 -28.02 28.47 39.42
CA ASN A 17 -27.43 29.17 38.26
C ASN A 17 -25.90 29.16 38.24
N HIS A 18 -25.24 28.54 39.21
CA HIS A 18 -23.85 28.10 39.02
C HIS A 18 -23.88 26.87 38.12
N GLY A 19 -24.05 27.12 36.82
CA GLY A 19 -23.81 26.11 35.80
C GLY A 19 -22.42 25.54 36.02
N SER A 20 -22.36 24.27 36.42
CA SER A 20 -21.13 23.51 36.37
C SER A 20 -20.69 23.51 34.91
N CYS A 21 -19.70 24.35 34.57
CA CYS A 21 -19.03 24.31 33.29
C CYS A 21 -18.35 22.95 33.17
N ASP A 22 -19.00 22.01 32.49
CA ASP A 22 -18.38 20.74 32.12
C ASP A 22 -17.28 21.06 31.11
N SER A 23 -16.01 20.99 31.53
CA SER A 23 -14.83 21.31 30.71
C SER A 23 -14.57 20.26 29.60
N THR A 24 -15.55 19.40 29.30
CA THR A 24 -15.44 18.37 28.29
C THR A 24 -15.46 18.97 26.89
N ILE A 25 -14.34 18.87 26.19
CA ILE A 25 -14.26 19.13 24.75
C ILE A 25 -15.11 18.08 24.02
N HIS A 26 -16.20 18.52 23.40
CA HIS A 26 -17.07 17.64 22.63
C HIS A 26 -16.50 17.33 21.24
N VAL A 27 -16.87 16.17 20.70
CA VAL A 27 -16.56 15.79 19.31
C VAL A 27 -17.09 16.86 18.37
N GLY A 28 -16.22 17.44 17.54
CA GLY A 28 -16.55 18.53 16.62
C GLY A 28 -15.99 19.90 17.03
N HIS A 29 -15.43 20.04 18.24
CA HIS A 29 -14.69 21.24 18.63
C HIS A 29 -13.50 21.50 17.69
N ARG A 30 -13.30 22.76 17.29
CA ARG A 30 -12.25 23.16 16.35
C ARG A 30 -11.30 24.15 17.01
N VAL A 31 -10.02 23.84 16.97
CA VAL A 31 -8.93 24.77 17.31
C VAL A 31 -8.21 25.10 16.01
N SER A 32 -7.96 26.38 15.76
CA SER A 32 -7.24 26.85 14.59
C SER A 32 -6.03 27.65 15.04
N LEU A 33 -4.90 27.39 14.40
CA LEU A 33 -3.66 28.13 14.61
C LEU A 33 -3.34 28.88 13.33
N ALA A 34 -3.23 30.20 13.43
CA ALA A 34 -2.89 31.04 12.30
C ALA A 34 -1.45 30.76 11.88
N ILE A 35 -1.27 30.42 10.60
CA ILE A 35 0.04 30.20 9.99
C ILE A 35 0.30 31.38 9.06
N PRO A 36 1.49 32.02 9.12
CA PRO A 36 1.83 33.13 8.24
C PRO A 36 1.73 32.73 6.76
N LEU A 37 1.29 33.67 5.92
CA LEU A 37 1.13 33.44 4.48
C LEU A 37 2.48 33.22 3.77
N GLU A 38 3.53 33.88 4.26
CA GLU A 38 4.91 33.71 3.79
C GLU A 38 5.70 32.84 4.76
N TYR A 39 6.69 32.11 4.25
CA TYR A 39 7.55 31.28 5.09
C TYR A 39 8.44 32.18 5.95
N ASN A 40 8.38 31.97 7.27
CA ASN A 40 9.24 32.63 8.24
C ASN A 40 10.09 31.57 8.94
N ASP A 41 11.41 31.65 8.76
CA ASP A 41 12.35 30.72 9.37
C ASP A 41 12.35 30.87 10.89
N GLY A 42 12.26 29.76 11.63
CA GLY A 42 12.17 29.78 13.09
C GLY A 42 10.80 30.13 13.67
N PHE A 43 9.75 30.29 12.85
CA PHE A 43 8.39 30.46 13.37
C PHE A 43 7.94 29.22 14.15
N ILE A 44 7.41 29.46 15.35
CA ILE A 44 6.77 28.44 16.19
C ILE A 44 5.43 29.04 16.63
N GLY A 45 4.34 28.56 16.06
CA GLY A 45 2.99 28.84 16.53
C GLY A 45 2.56 27.72 17.49
N ARG A 46 1.93 28.05 18.61
CA ARG A 46 1.31 27.04 19.50
C ARG A 46 -0.05 27.53 19.96
N ALA A 47 -1.07 26.69 19.83
CA ALA A 47 -2.39 26.91 20.40
C ALA A 47 -2.65 25.84 21.47
N PHE A 48 -2.89 26.27 22.71
CA PHE A 48 -3.05 25.37 23.84
C PHE A 48 -4.52 25.19 24.22
N LEU A 49 -4.90 23.94 24.45
CA LEU A 49 -6.08 23.53 25.20
C LEU A 49 -5.61 23.10 26.58
N MET A 50 -6.09 23.79 27.61
CA MET A 50 -5.76 23.55 29.00
C MET A 50 -6.99 23.02 29.73
N ASP A 51 -6.78 22.04 30.59
CA ASP A 51 -7.80 21.63 31.55
C ASP A 51 -8.07 22.78 32.53
N TYR A 52 -9.31 22.90 33.01
CA TYR A 52 -9.68 23.93 33.98
C TYR A 52 -9.19 23.48 35.36
N GLY A 53 -8.09 24.06 35.83
CA GLY A 53 -7.71 23.98 37.24
C GLY A 53 -8.71 24.77 38.08
N ASP A 54 -9.05 24.29 39.27
CA ASP A 54 -9.92 24.98 40.23
C ASP A 54 -9.40 26.42 40.46
N ASP A 55 -10.11 27.43 39.92
CA ASP A 55 -9.73 28.86 39.94
C ASP A 55 -9.48 29.42 41.36
N THR A 56 -9.85 28.67 42.40
CA THR A 56 -9.64 29.07 43.80
C THR A 56 -8.25 28.71 44.36
N LYS A 57 -7.47 27.90 43.65
CA LYS A 57 -6.06 27.61 43.98
C LYS A 57 -5.24 27.64 42.71
N GLN A 58 -4.08 28.29 42.76
CA GLN A 58 -3.11 28.36 41.67
C GLN A 58 -2.51 26.97 41.36
N ILE A 59 -3.34 26.06 40.83
CA ILE A 59 -3.03 24.67 40.51
C ILE A 59 -2.72 24.62 39.03
N GLU A 60 -1.51 24.16 38.68
CA GLU A 60 -1.18 23.88 37.29
C GLU A 60 -2.19 22.90 36.68
N PRO A 61 -2.65 23.12 35.44
CA PRO A 61 -3.66 22.29 34.81
C PRO A 61 -3.18 20.84 34.68
N SER A 62 -4.10 19.89 34.92
CA SER A 62 -3.78 18.46 34.96
C SER A 62 -3.20 17.94 33.64
N PHE A 63 -3.63 18.55 32.52
CA PHE A 63 -3.02 18.36 31.22
C PHE A 63 -3.04 19.64 30.37
N ARG A 64 -2.08 19.72 29.44
CA ARG A 64 -2.01 20.74 28.39
C ARG A 64 -1.82 20.04 27.06
N VAL A 65 -2.72 20.28 26.11
CA VAL A 65 -2.59 19.82 24.72
C VAL A 65 -2.27 21.04 23.87
N ALA A 66 -1.24 21.01 23.04
CA ALA A 66 -0.98 22.06 22.06
C ALA A 66 -1.17 21.54 20.64
N LEU A 67 -1.82 22.33 19.80
CA LEU A 67 -1.56 22.29 18.36
C LEU A 67 -0.32 23.17 18.12
N SER A 68 0.79 22.56 17.73
CA SER A 68 2.04 23.23 17.44
C SER A 68 2.23 23.32 15.93
N THR A 69 2.69 24.47 15.45
CA THR A 69 3.14 24.66 14.08
C THR A 69 4.56 25.20 14.05
N GLU A 70 5.47 24.47 13.45
CA GLU A 70 6.88 24.83 13.45
C GLU A 70 7.37 25.00 12.02
N ALA A 71 8.09 26.08 11.75
CA ALA A 71 8.82 26.27 10.52
C ALA A 71 9.97 25.27 10.47
N ASN A 72 9.93 24.42 9.46
CA ASN A 72 11.01 23.50 9.15
C ASN A 72 11.30 23.68 7.66
N LYS A 73 12.58 23.72 7.26
CA LYS A 73 13.12 23.71 5.88
C LYS A 73 12.15 24.23 4.77
N GLY A 74 11.60 25.43 4.91
CA GLY A 74 10.76 26.10 3.90
C GLY A 74 9.23 25.87 3.95
N LYS A 75 8.70 25.17 4.97
CA LYS A 75 7.25 24.99 5.20
C LYS A 75 6.92 24.89 6.70
N TYR A 76 5.65 24.98 7.04
CA TYR A 76 5.16 24.76 8.40
C TYR A 76 4.75 23.28 8.61
N SER A 77 5.28 22.64 9.65
CA SER A 77 4.85 21.33 10.17
C SER A 77 3.80 21.53 11.25
N CYS A 78 2.78 20.68 11.33
CA CYS A 78 1.72 20.78 12.36
C CYS A 78 1.69 19.50 13.21
N SER A 79 1.89 19.60 14.53
CA SER A 79 1.84 18.49 15.48
C SER A 79 0.79 18.75 16.56
N LEU A 80 0.20 17.68 17.10
CA LEU A 80 -0.53 17.75 18.36
C LEU A 80 0.41 17.24 19.45
N GLU A 81 0.67 18.06 20.46
CA GLU A 81 1.62 17.81 21.55
C GLU A 81 0.89 17.79 22.90
N VAL A 82 1.31 16.92 23.81
CA VAL A 82 0.75 16.82 25.17
C VAL A 82 1.88 16.96 26.17
N PHE A 83 1.80 18.00 27.02
CA PHE A 83 2.90 18.40 27.90
C PHE A 83 2.73 17.89 29.33
N LEU A 84 1.48 17.71 29.79
CA LEU A 84 1.13 17.25 31.13
C LEU A 84 -0.11 16.35 31.04
N GLY A 85 -0.27 15.39 31.95
CA GLY A 85 -1.46 14.50 32.02
C GLY A 85 -1.66 13.49 30.87
N ASP A 86 -2.90 13.02 30.68
CA ASP A 86 -3.29 11.92 29.78
C ASP A 86 -4.53 12.34 28.95
N VAL A 87 -4.45 12.33 27.62
CA VAL A 87 -5.58 12.64 26.74
C VAL A 87 -6.41 11.38 26.55
N LYS A 88 -7.72 11.46 26.79
CA LYS A 88 -8.65 10.31 26.73
C LYS A 88 -9.77 10.59 25.74
N LEU A 89 -10.03 9.65 24.83
CA LEU A 89 -11.20 9.65 23.98
C LEU A 89 -12.27 8.73 24.60
N LYS A 90 -13.42 9.31 24.95
CA LYS A 90 -14.57 8.59 25.52
C LYS A 90 -15.70 8.44 24.51
N GLY A 91 -16.32 7.26 24.48
CA GLY A 91 -17.55 7.03 23.71
C GLY A 91 -18.82 7.49 24.45
N PRO A 92 -20.01 7.32 23.84
CA PRO A 92 -21.30 7.83 24.35
C PRO A 92 -21.69 7.37 25.77
N LYS A 93 -21.09 6.29 26.28
CA LYS A 93 -21.32 5.77 27.64
C LYS A 93 -20.19 6.12 28.61
N ASN A 94 -19.44 7.19 28.35
CA ASN A 94 -18.22 7.57 29.09
C ASN A 94 -17.13 6.50 29.17
N ARG A 95 -17.22 5.44 28.36
CA ARG A 95 -16.19 4.41 28.25
C ARG A 95 -15.00 4.97 27.49
N ILE A 96 -13.81 4.86 28.07
CA ILE A 96 -12.56 5.26 27.42
C ILE A 96 -12.27 4.26 26.29
N GLY A 97 -12.30 4.74 25.05
CA GLY A 97 -11.94 3.95 23.87
C GLY A 97 -10.47 4.07 23.49
N TRP A 98 -9.82 5.17 23.86
CA TRP A 98 -8.40 5.41 23.60
C TRP A 98 -7.82 6.39 24.62
N ARG A 99 -6.51 6.30 24.90
CA ARG A 99 -5.78 7.26 25.73
C ARG A 99 -4.29 7.36 25.35
N THR A 100 -3.61 8.47 25.68
CA THR A 100 -2.17 8.66 25.40
C THR A 100 -1.26 7.88 26.34
N GLY A 101 -1.69 7.59 27.57
CA GLY A 101 -0.93 6.81 28.56
C GLY A 101 0.19 7.58 29.26
N THR A 102 0.16 8.91 29.25
CA THR A 102 1.27 9.81 29.67
C THR A 102 1.24 10.26 31.14
N SER A 103 0.35 9.69 31.96
CA SER A 103 0.23 10.06 33.37
C SER A 103 1.52 9.73 34.16
N GLY A 104 2.04 10.70 34.93
CA GLY A 104 3.19 10.52 35.83
C GLY A 104 4.59 10.62 35.21
N GLN A 105 4.73 10.87 33.91
CA GLN A 105 6.04 11.00 33.26
C GLN A 105 6.58 12.43 33.43
N GLY A 106 7.76 12.64 34.02
CA GLY A 106 8.31 13.97 34.36
C GLY A 106 9.06 14.70 33.24
N VAL A 107 8.53 14.70 32.01
CA VAL A 107 9.16 15.30 30.80
C VAL A 107 8.27 16.39 30.20
N GLU A 108 8.89 17.37 29.53
CA GLU A 108 8.24 18.58 28.98
C GLU A 108 7.24 18.25 27.85
N ILE A 109 7.62 17.42 26.87
CA ILE A 109 6.68 16.82 25.89
C ILE A 109 6.52 15.34 26.26
N LYS A 110 5.31 14.93 26.64
CA LYS A 110 5.02 13.54 27.03
C LYS A 110 4.52 12.69 25.86
N TRP A 111 3.87 13.31 24.88
CA TRP A 111 3.35 12.61 23.69
C TRP A 111 3.16 13.59 22.52
N GLN A 112 3.38 13.11 21.29
CA GLN A 112 3.04 13.83 20.07
C GLN A 112 2.50 12.89 19.00
N SER A 113 1.59 13.37 18.16
CA SER A 113 1.02 12.58 17.06
C SER A 113 2.07 12.10 16.06
N PHE A 114 3.17 12.84 15.89
CA PHE A 114 4.27 12.50 15.00
C PHE A 114 5.00 11.21 15.38
N ASN A 115 4.91 10.74 16.64
CA ASN A 115 5.49 9.46 17.05
C ASN A 115 4.54 8.27 16.83
N PHE A 116 3.29 8.50 16.45
CA PHE A 116 2.25 7.47 16.31
C PHE A 116 1.58 7.56 14.93
N PRO A 117 2.30 7.22 13.85
CA PRO A 117 1.78 7.41 12.50
C PRO A 117 0.67 6.42 12.14
N THR A 118 -0.13 6.77 11.13
CA THR A 118 -1.19 5.92 10.57
C THR A 118 -0.70 5.18 9.31
N ASP A 119 -1.38 5.37 8.17
CA ASP A 119 -0.96 5.03 6.82
C ASP A 119 -0.12 6.14 6.15
N VAL A 120 0.05 7.29 6.82
CA VAL A 120 0.72 8.48 6.27
C VAL A 120 1.88 8.94 7.16
N MET A 121 2.98 9.31 6.50
CA MET A 121 4.11 10.02 7.09
C MET A 121 4.19 11.42 6.49
N LEU A 122 4.22 12.44 7.33
CA LEU A 122 4.28 13.84 6.91
C LEU A 122 5.71 14.29 6.70
N TRP A 123 5.85 15.34 5.90
CA TRP A 123 7.14 15.97 5.69
C TRP A 123 7.72 16.51 7.02
N GLY A 124 9.02 16.28 7.24
CA GLY A 124 9.70 16.61 8.49
C GLY A 124 9.43 15.66 9.66
N GLN A 125 8.48 14.73 9.52
CA GLN A 125 8.25 13.69 10.52
C GLN A 125 9.46 12.75 10.57
N ARG A 126 9.88 12.39 11.77
CA ARG A 126 10.95 11.43 12.05
C ARG A 126 10.36 10.18 12.70
N LEU A 127 10.68 9.02 12.16
CA LEU A 127 10.25 7.72 12.68
C LEU A 127 11.47 6.85 12.95
N ASP A 128 11.60 6.38 14.19
CA ASP A 128 12.70 5.49 14.58
C ASP A 128 12.44 4.06 14.11
N VAL A 129 13.49 3.23 14.12
CA VAL A 129 13.38 1.79 13.87
C VAL A 129 12.32 1.14 14.76
N SER A 130 11.68 0.09 14.23
CA SER A 130 10.51 -0.56 14.83
C SER A 130 9.24 0.28 14.82
N THR A 131 9.24 1.41 14.11
CA THR A 131 8.00 2.11 13.74
C THR A 131 7.49 1.61 12.40
N TRP A 132 6.16 1.62 12.21
CA TRP A 132 5.54 1.22 10.96
C TRP A 132 4.30 2.02 10.63
N LEU A 133 4.00 2.14 9.34
CA LEU A 133 2.71 2.59 8.85
C LEU A 133 1.80 1.38 8.65
N THR A 134 0.50 1.55 8.89
CA THR A 134 -0.50 0.48 8.73
C THR A 134 -1.62 0.95 7.82
N SER A 135 -1.93 0.18 6.78
CA SER A 135 -3.07 0.48 5.90
C SER A 135 -4.40 0.36 6.65
N PHE A 136 -5.35 1.25 6.35
CA PHE A 136 -6.70 1.23 6.89
C PHE A 136 -7.73 0.85 5.80
N PRO A 137 -8.78 0.05 6.08
CA PRO A 137 -9.20 -0.52 7.37
C PRO A 137 -8.42 -1.79 7.78
N ARG A 138 -8.21 -1.99 9.09
CA ARG A 138 -7.52 -3.18 9.65
C ARG A 138 -8.43 -4.41 9.80
N ASN A 139 -9.73 -4.22 9.59
CA ASN A 139 -10.80 -5.21 9.79
C ASN A 139 -11.01 -6.13 8.56
N THR A 140 -10.18 -6.01 7.52
CA THR A 140 -10.07 -6.99 6.45
C THR A 140 -9.20 -8.19 6.88
N SER A 141 -9.42 -9.36 6.28
CA SER A 141 -8.62 -10.57 6.52
C SER A 141 -7.12 -10.41 6.25
N SER A 142 -6.75 -9.36 5.51
CA SER A 142 -5.37 -8.99 5.20
C SER A 142 -5.19 -7.48 5.22
N PHE A 143 -4.03 -6.99 5.63
CA PHE A 143 -3.65 -5.57 5.66
C PHE A 143 -2.16 -5.39 5.35
N TYR A 144 -1.75 -4.18 5.00
CA TYR A 144 -0.39 -3.85 4.62
C TYR A 144 0.32 -3.04 5.70
N THR A 145 1.64 -3.25 5.84
CA THR A 145 2.49 -2.41 6.67
C THR A 145 3.72 -1.94 5.91
N PHE A 146 4.15 -0.71 6.16
CA PHE A 146 5.47 -0.21 5.80
C PHE A 146 6.30 -0.15 7.06
N GLU A 147 7.37 -0.93 7.15
CA GLU A 147 8.13 -1.10 8.39
C GLU A 147 9.57 -0.64 8.23
N ILE A 148 10.06 0.03 9.27
CA ILE A 148 11.44 0.48 9.38
C ILE A 148 12.19 -0.52 10.25
N LEU A 149 13.00 -1.36 9.60
CA LEU A 149 13.82 -2.38 10.26
C LEU A 149 15.27 -1.90 10.35
N CYS A 150 16.07 -2.51 11.22
CA CYS A 150 17.47 -2.10 11.43
C CYS A 150 18.30 -2.11 10.15
N ASN A 151 18.05 -3.00 9.19
CA ASN A 151 18.87 -3.15 7.99
C ASN A 151 18.14 -2.81 6.67
N LYS A 152 16.83 -2.55 6.73
CA LYS A 152 16.00 -2.33 5.55
C LYS A 152 14.72 -1.57 5.90
N VAL A 153 14.14 -0.88 4.93
CA VAL A 153 12.71 -0.55 4.97
C VAL A 153 11.97 -1.49 4.03
N ALA A 154 10.78 -1.94 4.42
CA ALA A 154 10.08 -2.96 3.66
C ALA A 154 8.55 -2.81 3.73
N LEU A 155 7.89 -3.33 2.71
CA LEU A 155 6.44 -3.45 2.67
C LEU A 155 6.04 -4.90 2.92
N PHE A 156 5.06 -5.09 3.80
CA PHE A 156 4.58 -6.41 4.21
C PHE A 156 3.09 -6.59 3.98
N LEU A 157 2.72 -7.76 3.47
CA LEU A 157 1.36 -8.27 3.45
C LEU A 157 1.17 -9.10 4.72
N ASN A 158 0.24 -8.67 5.57
CA ASN A 158 -0.18 -9.38 6.77
C ASN A 158 -1.51 -10.06 6.50
N SER A 159 -1.63 -11.36 6.77
CA SER A 159 -2.87 -12.12 6.62
C SER A 159 -3.00 -13.16 7.74
N GLY A 160 -3.91 -12.93 8.67
CA GLY A 160 -3.98 -13.72 9.91
C GLY A 160 -2.67 -13.65 10.70
N ARG A 161 -1.98 -14.79 10.82
CA ARG A 161 -0.64 -14.89 11.46
C ARG A 161 0.52 -14.84 10.46
N LEU A 162 0.21 -14.76 9.17
CA LEU A 162 1.21 -14.76 8.11
C LEU A 162 1.67 -13.35 7.81
N LYS A 163 2.96 -13.20 7.53
CA LYS A 163 3.59 -11.94 7.17
C LYS A 163 4.64 -12.20 6.09
N TYR A 164 4.46 -11.60 4.92
CA TYR A 164 5.37 -11.74 3.79
C TYR A 164 5.80 -10.37 3.28
N SER A 165 7.10 -10.17 3.11
CA SER A 165 7.65 -8.99 2.45
C SER A 165 7.32 -9.06 0.95
N TYR A 166 7.00 -7.95 0.30
CA TYR A 166 6.85 -7.91 -1.18
C TYR A 166 7.68 -6.82 -1.84
N TRP A 167 8.24 -5.91 -1.04
CA TRP A 167 9.13 -4.86 -1.52
C TRP A 167 10.11 -4.48 -0.41
N GLU A 168 11.36 -4.21 -0.77
CA GLU A 168 12.42 -3.85 0.19
C GLU A 168 13.35 -2.81 -0.40
N PHE A 169 13.84 -1.92 0.45
CA PHE A 169 14.95 -1.04 0.16
C PHE A 169 16.01 -1.18 1.25
N LYS A 170 17.24 -1.51 0.84
CA LYS A 170 18.38 -1.74 1.72
C LYS A 170 19.44 -0.67 1.51
N PRO A 171 19.96 -0.02 2.56
CA PRO A 171 21.11 0.85 2.44
C PRO A 171 22.34 0.09 1.90
N SER A 172 23.18 0.77 1.14
CA SER A 172 24.44 0.19 0.65
C SER A 172 25.31 -0.26 1.83
N LYS A 173 26.05 -1.37 1.63
CA LYS A 173 26.95 -1.96 2.65
C LYS A 173 26.25 -2.44 3.94
N ASN A 174 24.95 -2.76 3.89
CA ASN A 174 24.18 -3.30 5.03
C ASN A 174 24.29 -2.47 6.31
N ARG A 175 24.34 -1.15 6.17
CA ARG A 175 24.45 -0.25 7.33
C ARG A 175 23.15 -0.22 8.11
N ASN A 176 23.28 -0.07 9.43
CA ASN A 176 22.11 -0.01 10.30
C ASN A 176 21.41 1.34 10.20
N ILE A 177 20.10 1.27 10.04
CA ILE A 177 19.16 2.38 10.11
C ILE A 177 18.87 2.61 11.60
N THR A 178 18.87 3.88 12.02
CA THR A 178 18.39 4.27 13.35
C THR A 178 17.02 4.92 13.26
N PHE A 179 16.87 5.82 12.28
CA PHE A 179 15.60 6.49 12.00
C PHE A 179 15.49 6.89 10.53
N VAL A 180 14.28 7.24 10.12
CA VAL A 180 13.98 7.82 8.82
C VAL A 180 13.28 9.17 8.98
N GLU A 181 13.53 10.08 8.04
CA GLU A 181 12.88 11.39 7.98
C GLU A 181 12.34 11.62 6.56
N LEU A 182 11.12 12.14 6.45
CA LEU A 182 10.59 12.54 5.14
C LEU A 182 11.08 13.94 4.79
N GLY A 183 12.17 14.00 4.02
CA GLY A 183 12.75 15.25 3.53
C GLY A 183 12.04 15.82 2.31
N SER A 184 12.51 16.98 1.83
CA SER A 184 11.93 17.68 0.66
C SER A 184 12.13 16.93 -0.66
N LYS A 185 13.12 16.02 -0.70
CA LYS A 185 13.53 15.22 -1.88
C LYS A 185 13.17 13.74 -1.79
N GLY A 186 12.45 13.32 -0.73
CA GLY A 186 12.02 11.94 -0.52
C GLY A 186 12.35 11.42 0.88
N LEU A 187 12.32 10.10 1.06
CA LEU A 187 12.55 9.47 2.36
C LEU A 187 14.06 9.29 2.61
N GLU A 188 14.56 9.89 3.68
CA GLU A 188 15.97 9.89 4.05
C GLU A 188 16.21 8.94 5.23
N LEU A 189 17.26 8.12 5.14
CA LEU A 189 17.60 7.11 6.15
C LEU A 189 18.91 7.49 6.83
N PHE A 190 18.93 7.46 8.16
CA PHE A 190 20.04 7.94 8.98
C PHE A 190 20.62 6.86 9.89
N ASP A 191 21.92 6.98 10.16
CA ASP A 191 22.61 6.18 11.19
C ASP A 191 22.54 6.83 12.58
N ASP A 192 23.18 6.19 13.55
CA ASP A 192 23.28 6.61 14.95
C ASP A 192 24.01 7.96 15.10
N LYS A 193 24.95 8.24 14.20
CA LYS A 193 25.69 9.50 14.10
C LYS A 193 24.91 10.60 13.36
N HIS A 194 23.63 10.40 13.10
CA HIS A 194 22.75 11.34 12.36
C HIS A 194 23.27 11.66 10.95
N LYS A 195 24.09 10.79 10.37
CA LYS A 195 24.56 10.94 9.01
C LYS A 195 23.53 10.33 8.06
N LYS A 196 23.16 11.06 7.01
CA LYS A 196 22.31 10.52 5.94
C LYS A 196 23.06 9.43 5.18
N MET A 197 22.51 8.22 5.16
CA MET A 197 23.18 7.04 4.59
C MET A 197 22.56 6.55 3.30
N ALA A 198 21.25 6.72 3.15
CA ALA A 198 20.52 6.36 1.95
C ALA A 198 19.31 7.29 1.79
N GLN A 199 18.77 7.31 0.57
CA GLN A 199 17.59 8.09 0.25
C GLN A 199 16.76 7.39 -0.82
N ILE A 200 15.46 7.27 -0.58
CA ILE A 200 14.48 6.97 -1.62
C ILE A 200 14.12 8.30 -2.25
N ILE A 201 14.57 8.49 -3.49
CA ILE A 201 14.47 9.75 -4.21
C ILE A 201 13.05 9.91 -4.79
N ALA A 202 12.39 11.00 -4.43
CA ALA A 202 11.24 11.53 -5.16
C ALA A 202 11.75 12.29 -6.39
N SER A 203 11.15 12.08 -7.57
CA SER A 203 11.60 12.66 -8.84
C SER A 203 11.91 14.17 -8.75
N TRP A 204 13.05 14.59 -9.29
CA TRP A 204 13.64 15.93 -9.09
C TRP A 204 12.91 17.07 -9.81
N LYS A 205 11.99 16.75 -10.72
CA LYS A 205 11.30 17.76 -11.56
C LYS A 205 10.11 18.42 -10.87
N VAL A 206 9.93 18.15 -9.58
CA VAL A 206 8.62 18.24 -8.98
C VAL A 206 8.71 18.90 -7.60
N GLN A 207 7.78 19.81 -7.35
CA GLN A 207 7.64 20.56 -6.11
C GLN A 207 7.95 19.76 -4.84
N PRO A 208 8.38 20.43 -3.76
CA PRO A 208 8.83 19.76 -2.54
C PRO A 208 7.77 18.79 -2.01
N VAL A 209 8.24 17.59 -1.65
CA VAL A 209 7.45 16.51 -1.05
C VAL A 209 6.55 17.04 0.08
N ARG A 210 5.35 16.46 0.17
CA ARG A 210 4.32 16.83 1.14
C ARG A 210 4.09 15.71 2.15
N PHE A 211 3.93 14.49 1.66
CA PHE A 211 3.73 13.32 2.50
C PHE A 211 4.12 12.04 1.75
N LEU A 212 4.32 10.98 2.51
CA LEU A 212 4.47 9.60 2.05
C LEU A 212 3.26 8.84 2.58
N ALA A 213 2.64 8.02 1.73
CA ALA A 213 1.45 7.27 2.11
C ALA A 213 1.51 5.81 1.64
N LEU A 214 1.02 4.93 2.50
CA LEU A 214 0.80 3.52 2.21
C LEU A 214 -0.61 3.34 1.63
N GLY A 215 -0.69 2.84 0.40
CA GLY A 215 -1.95 2.66 -0.31
C GLY A 215 -2.87 1.67 0.38
N ASN A 216 -4.00 2.15 0.87
CA ASN A 216 -4.96 1.35 1.65
C ASN A 216 -5.50 0.10 0.93
N ARG A 217 -5.68 0.17 -0.39
CA ARG A 217 -6.22 -0.96 -1.19
C ARG A 217 -5.14 -1.85 -1.80
N THR A 218 -4.05 -1.25 -2.25
CA THR A 218 -3.02 -1.93 -3.06
C THR A 218 -1.79 -2.33 -2.25
N GLY A 219 -1.55 -1.68 -1.11
CA GLY A 219 -0.29 -1.79 -0.37
C GLY A 219 0.89 -1.08 -1.04
N ASN A 220 0.69 -0.32 -2.11
CA ASN A 220 1.81 0.39 -2.74
C ASN A 220 2.21 1.61 -1.91
N LEU A 221 3.51 1.88 -1.80
CA LEU A 221 4.02 3.08 -1.12
C LEU A 221 4.24 4.19 -2.13
N GLY A 222 3.70 5.38 -1.86
CA GLY A 222 3.88 6.55 -2.70
C GLY A 222 4.46 7.74 -1.94
N ILE A 223 5.26 8.56 -2.61
CA ILE A 223 5.69 9.88 -2.12
C ILE A 223 5.01 10.95 -2.96
N TYR A 224 4.30 11.87 -2.31
CA TYR A 224 3.38 12.79 -2.95
C TYR A 224 3.82 14.24 -2.83
N PHE A 225 3.57 14.99 -3.90
CA PHE A 225 3.70 16.43 -3.96
C PHE A 225 2.36 17.03 -4.41
N TYR A 226 2.16 18.32 -4.16
CA TYR A 226 0.98 19.03 -4.65
C TYR A 226 1.26 19.61 -6.04
N SER A 227 0.41 19.33 -7.03
CA SER A 227 0.49 19.88 -8.38
C SER A 227 -0.49 21.06 -8.55
N PRO A 228 -0.03 22.32 -8.63
CA PRO A 228 -0.89 23.48 -8.90
C PRO A 228 -1.61 23.37 -10.24
N THR A 229 -0.99 22.74 -11.23
CA THR A 229 -1.54 22.57 -12.58
C THR A 229 -2.77 21.66 -12.56
N THR A 230 -2.69 20.51 -11.88
CA THR A 230 -3.83 19.56 -11.81
C THR A 230 -4.69 19.75 -10.56
N ARG A 231 -4.26 20.62 -9.64
CA ARG A 231 -4.88 20.90 -8.33
C ARG A 231 -5.08 19.64 -7.48
N LYS A 232 -4.16 18.68 -7.59
CA LYS A 232 -4.21 17.40 -6.89
C LYS A 232 -2.84 17.01 -6.36
N PHE A 233 -2.83 16.09 -5.39
CA PHE A 233 -1.60 15.42 -5.00
C PHE A 233 -1.25 14.34 -6.02
N GLU A 234 -0.04 14.40 -6.54
CA GLU A 234 0.48 13.47 -7.53
C GLU A 234 1.68 12.71 -6.94
N ALA A 235 1.89 11.48 -7.39
CA ALA A 235 2.99 10.66 -6.94
C ALA A 235 4.28 11.04 -7.68
N SER A 236 5.30 11.43 -6.91
CA SER A 236 6.68 11.68 -7.39
C SER A 236 7.56 10.43 -7.33
N PHE A 237 7.10 9.40 -6.60
CA PHE A 237 7.70 8.08 -6.47
C PHE A 237 6.61 7.06 -6.13
N GLN A 238 6.76 5.85 -6.66
CA GLN A 238 5.99 4.67 -6.26
C GLN A 238 6.97 3.51 -6.06
N ALA A 239 6.78 2.74 -4.98
CA ALA A 239 7.63 1.59 -4.68
C ALA A 239 7.52 0.49 -5.75
N LEU A 240 6.30 0.29 -6.27
CA LEU A 240 5.96 -0.70 -7.28
C LEU A 240 5.38 0.01 -8.50
N ASN A 241 6.01 -0.17 -9.66
CA ASN A 241 5.63 0.53 -10.90
C ASN A 241 4.62 -0.26 -11.74
N THR A 242 4.56 -1.58 -11.58
CA THR A 242 3.62 -2.43 -12.33
C THR A 242 2.55 -2.99 -11.40
N THR A 243 1.35 -3.17 -11.94
CA THR A 243 0.23 -3.76 -11.19
C THR A 243 0.56 -5.16 -10.71
N CYS A 244 1.23 -5.97 -11.54
CA CYS A 244 1.58 -7.35 -11.20
C CYS A 244 2.69 -7.48 -10.14
N ASP A 245 3.36 -6.39 -9.76
CA ASP A 245 4.29 -6.40 -8.62
C ASP A 245 3.57 -6.25 -7.27
N LEU A 246 2.27 -5.94 -7.27
CA LEU A 246 1.46 -5.85 -6.05
C LEU A 246 1.15 -7.25 -5.50
N PRO A 247 1.20 -7.45 -4.18
CA PRO A 247 1.07 -8.77 -3.55
C PRO A 247 -0.33 -9.38 -3.73
N LEU A 248 -1.36 -8.55 -3.93
CA LEU A 248 -2.75 -8.96 -4.17
C LEU A 248 -3.30 -8.35 -5.48
N ALA A 249 -2.45 -8.21 -6.51
CA ALA A 249 -2.87 -7.77 -7.85
C ALA A 249 -4.02 -8.64 -8.40
N CYS A 250 -3.90 -9.94 -8.18
CA CYS A 250 -4.94 -10.92 -8.42
C CYS A 250 -5.39 -11.54 -7.09
N LYS A 251 -6.62 -12.06 -7.07
CA LYS A 251 -7.11 -12.87 -5.94
C LYS A 251 -6.18 -14.08 -5.71
N PRO A 252 -6.16 -14.66 -4.49
CA PRO A 252 -5.41 -15.89 -4.24
C PRO A 252 -5.67 -16.96 -5.32
N TYR A 253 -4.64 -17.71 -5.70
CA TYR A 253 -4.65 -18.65 -6.85
C TYR A 253 -4.82 -18.00 -8.24
N GLY A 254 -4.79 -16.67 -8.34
CA GLY A 254 -4.70 -15.94 -9.59
C GLY A 254 -3.27 -15.61 -10.00
N ILE A 255 -3.01 -15.66 -11.30
CA ILE A 255 -1.74 -15.33 -11.96
C ILE A 255 -1.92 -14.01 -12.69
N CYS A 256 -1.08 -13.03 -12.39
CA CYS A 256 -1.05 -11.74 -13.10
C CYS A 256 -0.22 -11.88 -14.38
N THR A 257 -0.86 -11.73 -15.54
CA THR A 257 -0.22 -11.88 -16.86
C THR A 257 0.50 -10.61 -17.28
N PHE A 258 1.35 -10.69 -18.32
CA PHE A 258 1.98 -9.50 -18.91
C PHE A 258 0.99 -8.40 -19.38
N SER A 259 -0.28 -8.77 -19.62
CA SER A 259 -1.35 -7.81 -19.94
C SER A 259 -1.96 -7.11 -18.73
N ASN A 260 -1.40 -7.29 -17.52
CA ASN A 260 -1.98 -6.85 -16.24
C ASN A 260 -3.38 -7.42 -15.97
N SER A 261 -3.71 -8.58 -16.56
CA SER A 261 -4.97 -9.29 -16.36
C SER A 261 -4.74 -10.56 -15.54
N CYS A 262 -5.78 -11.02 -14.83
CA CYS A 262 -5.70 -12.20 -13.98
C CYS A 262 -6.20 -13.45 -14.70
N SER A 263 -5.39 -14.51 -14.73
CA SER A 263 -5.81 -15.87 -15.07
C SER A 263 -5.86 -16.73 -13.81
N CYS A 264 -6.85 -17.62 -13.68
CA CYS A 264 -7.02 -18.46 -12.49
C CYS A 264 -6.40 -19.85 -12.70
N ILE A 265 -5.76 -20.40 -11.67
CA ILE A 265 -5.40 -21.81 -11.63
C ILE A 265 -6.71 -22.61 -11.51
N ARG A 266 -7.15 -23.24 -12.60
CA ARG A 266 -8.39 -24.02 -12.63
C ARG A 266 -8.24 -25.29 -11.81
N LEU A 267 -8.85 -25.30 -10.63
CA LEU A 267 -8.95 -26.48 -9.77
C LEU A 267 -10.17 -27.29 -10.19
N LEU A 268 -9.99 -28.18 -11.18
CA LEU A 268 -11.06 -29.06 -11.62
C LEU A 268 -11.40 -30.06 -10.50
N THR A 269 -12.44 -29.76 -9.73
CA THR A 269 -13.12 -30.81 -8.96
C THR A 269 -13.98 -31.59 -9.93
N LYS A 270 -13.89 -32.94 -9.91
CA LYS A 270 -14.55 -33.90 -10.81
C LYS A 270 -16.09 -33.79 -10.93
N LYS A 271 -16.73 -32.74 -10.38
CA LYS A 271 -18.18 -32.67 -10.25
C LYS A 271 -18.92 -31.60 -11.03
N ASN A 272 -18.30 -30.56 -11.61
CA ASN A 272 -19.06 -29.66 -12.49
C ASN A 272 -18.17 -28.99 -13.54
N HIS A 273 -18.67 -28.95 -14.77
CA HIS A 273 -18.06 -28.38 -15.97
C HIS A 273 -18.26 -26.86 -15.99
N GLU A 274 -17.86 -26.15 -14.94
CA GLU A 274 -18.01 -24.68 -14.86
C GLU A 274 -16.68 -23.96 -14.68
N VAL A 275 -16.52 -22.92 -15.49
CA VAL A 275 -15.35 -22.05 -15.58
C VAL A 275 -15.17 -21.31 -14.25
N SER A 276 -14.16 -21.69 -13.48
CA SER A 276 -13.94 -21.17 -12.12
C SER A 276 -13.40 -19.73 -12.14
N ASP A 277 -14.22 -18.79 -11.69
CA ASP A 277 -13.76 -17.56 -11.04
C ASP A 277 -12.81 -17.94 -9.88
N CYS A 278 -11.78 -17.14 -9.59
CA CYS A 278 -10.81 -17.33 -8.50
C CYS A 278 -11.46 -17.28 -7.08
N ASN A 279 -12.78 -17.39 -7.00
CA ASN A 279 -13.60 -17.39 -5.81
C ASN A 279 -13.92 -18.79 -5.29
N GLN A 280 -13.61 -19.84 -6.06
CA GLN A 280 -13.93 -21.20 -5.62
C GLN A 280 -13.00 -21.58 -4.46
N ARG A 281 -13.60 -21.90 -3.31
CA ARG A 281 -12.91 -22.22 -2.06
C ARG A 281 -12.00 -23.44 -2.26
N VAL A 282 -10.72 -23.18 -2.50
CA VAL A 282 -9.69 -24.21 -2.40
C VAL A 282 -9.71 -24.72 -0.96
N PRO A 283 -9.75 -26.06 -0.73
CA PRO A 283 -9.66 -26.58 0.62
C PRO A 283 -8.43 -26.01 1.33
N SER A 284 -8.65 -25.28 2.42
CA SER A 284 -7.55 -24.70 3.24
C SER A 284 -6.83 -25.77 4.07
N HIS A 285 -7.36 -27.00 4.10
CA HIS A 285 -6.82 -28.12 4.85
C HIS A 285 -6.61 -29.30 3.91
N PHE A 286 -5.33 -29.55 3.61
CA PHE A 286 -4.89 -30.69 2.81
C PHE A 286 -4.47 -31.89 3.67
N CYS A 287 -4.63 -31.78 4.99
CA CYS A 287 -4.34 -32.83 5.96
C CYS A 287 -5.59 -33.26 6.72
N GLY A 288 -5.75 -34.57 6.85
CA GLY A 288 -6.88 -35.24 7.47
C GLY A 288 -7.11 -36.52 6.69
N GLY A 289 -7.17 -37.67 7.37
CA GLY A 289 -7.13 -39.04 6.80
C GLY A 289 -8.31 -39.45 5.89
N GLY A 290 -8.87 -38.51 5.13
CA GLY A 290 -9.84 -38.75 4.06
C GLY A 290 -9.19 -38.85 2.67
N THR A 291 -9.97 -39.34 1.72
CA THR A 291 -9.64 -39.73 0.34
C THR A 291 -9.08 -38.64 -0.59
N THR A 292 -8.81 -37.43 -0.11
CA THR A 292 -8.26 -36.32 -0.91
C THR A 292 -6.76 -36.50 -1.11
N GLN A 293 -6.40 -37.22 -2.18
CA GLN A 293 -5.03 -37.25 -2.66
C GLN A 293 -4.63 -35.86 -3.16
N VAL A 294 -3.44 -35.39 -2.77
CA VAL A 294 -2.88 -34.09 -3.16
C VAL A 294 -1.63 -34.27 -4.01
N GLU A 295 -1.32 -33.27 -4.83
CA GLU A 295 -0.10 -33.21 -5.63
C GLU A 295 0.44 -31.77 -5.69
N MET A 296 1.71 -31.63 -6.07
CA MET A 296 2.32 -30.34 -6.36
C MET A 296 2.23 -30.08 -7.86
N LEU A 297 1.43 -29.10 -8.23
CA LEU A 297 1.30 -28.62 -9.60
C LEU A 297 2.35 -27.55 -9.86
N GLU A 298 3.29 -27.82 -10.75
CA GLU A 298 4.25 -26.82 -11.23
C GLU A 298 3.57 -25.84 -12.20
N LEU A 299 3.79 -24.55 -11.95
CA LEU A 299 3.35 -23.47 -12.83
C LEU A 299 4.54 -22.98 -13.64
N ASN A 300 4.44 -23.07 -14.96
CA ASN A 300 5.49 -22.62 -15.87
C ASN A 300 5.52 -21.10 -15.97
N ASP A 301 6.72 -20.53 -16.07
CA ASP A 301 6.96 -19.12 -16.40
C ASP A 301 6.28 -18.14 -15.44
N VAL A 302 6.20 -18.50 -14.15
CA VAL A 302 5.66 -17.64 -13.09
C VAL A 302 6.55 -17.60 -11.86
N VAL A 303 6.44 -16.52 -11.10
CA VAL A 303 7.05 -16.35 -9.77
C VAL A 303 6.05 -15.73 -8.81
N THR A 304 6.32 -15.80 -7.52
CA THR A 304 5.61 -14.99 -6.51
C THR A 304 6.42 -13.75 -6.17
N VAL A 305 5.73 -12.61 -5.97
CA VAL A 305 6.34 -11.38 -5.43
C VAL A 305 6.57 -11.44 -3.93
N LEU A 306 5.97 -12.44 -3.25
CA LEU A 306 6.12 -12.65 -1.82
C LEU A 306 7.52 -13.18 -1.49
N LYS A 307 8.12 -12.60 -0.46
CA LYS A 307 9.47 -12.86 0.05
C LYS A 307 9.41 -13.21 1.53
N ASP A 308 10.58 -13.55 2.08
CA ASP A 308 10.78 -13.88 3.51
C ASP A 308 9.97 -15.09 4.00
N ALA A 309 9.51 -15.94 3.08
CA ALA A 309 9.01 -17.26 3.42
C ALA A 309 10.13 -18.15 4.01
N PRO A 310 9.81 -19.09 4.92
CA PRO A 310 10.79 -20.03 5.46
C PRO A 310 11.62 -20.70 4.37
N LYS A 311 12.94 -20.53 4.45
CA LYS A 311 13.89 -21.02 3.45
C LYS A 311 14.66 -22.23 3.94
N ARG A 312 14.97 -23.14 3.03
CA ARG A 312 15.94 -24.23 3.20
C ARG A 312 16.94 -24.18 2.06
N ILE A 313 18.21 -24.32 2.39
CA ILE A 313 19.33 -24.36 1.44
C ILE A 313 19.68 -25.81 1.10
N ASN A 314 20.31 -26.05 -0.06
CA ASN A 314 20.75 -27.36 -0.51
C ASN A 314 19.60 -28.38 -0.66
N VAL A 315 18.44 -27.92 -1.14
CA VAL A 315 17.24 -28.74 -1.29
C VAL A 315 16.86 -28.83 -2.75
N THR A 316 16.88 -30.05 -3.32
CA THR A 316 16.43 -30.31 -4.69
C THR A 316 14.95 -29.96 -4.88
N LYS A 317 14.55 -29.65 -6.11
CA LYS A 317 13.14 -29.37 -6.44
C LYS A 317 12.17 -30.44 -5.95
N THR A 318 12.50 -31.72 -6.15
CA THR A 318 11.66 -32.85 -5.72
C THR A 318 11.54 -32.93 -4.21
N THR A 319 12.65 -32.70 -3.50
CA THR A 319 12.66 -32.63 -2.03
C THR A 319 11.85 -31.44 -1.53
N CYS A 320 11.95 -30.27 -2.18
CA CYS A 320 11.19 -29.08 -1.86
C CYS A 320 9.66 -29.32 -2.00
N ALA A 321 9.25 -29.97 -3.09
CA ALA A 321 7.88 -30.38 -3.31
C ALA A 321 7.38 -31.32 -2.21
N ASN A 322 8.16 -32.36 -1.87
CA ASN A 322 7.81 -33.33 -0.82
C ASN A 322 7.72 -32.69 0.58
N LEU A 323 8.61 -31.75 0.90
CA LEU A 323 8.54 -30.99 2.14
C LEU A 323 7.22 -30.22 2.25
N CYS A 324 6.78 -29.58 1.16
CA CYS A 324 5.48 -28.92 1.15
C CYS A 324 4.34 -29.93 1.29
N LEU A 325 4.35 -31.04 0.54
CA LEU A 325 3.31 -32.08 0.59
C LEU A 325 3.08 -32.59 2.02
N ASN A 326 4.16 -32.85 2.75
CA ASN A 326 4.11 -33.38 4.12
C ASN A 326 3.78 -32.31 5.19
N ASP A 327 3.84 -31.01 4.85
CA ASP A 327 3.44 -29.93 5.75
C ASP A 327 1.98 -29.52 5.51
N CYS A 328 1.13 -29.74 6.50
CA CYS A 328 -0.29 -29.41 6.47
C CYS A 328 -0.62 -27.93 6.29
N LYS A 329 0.31 -27.03 6.63
CA LYS A 329 0.13 -25.59 6.45
C LYS A 329 0.67 -25.10 5.12
N CYS A 330 1.58 -25.85 4.50
CA CYS A 330 2.16 -25.46 3.21
C CYS A 330 1.14 -25.64 2.09
N VAL A 331 1.03 -24.62 1.24
CA VAL A 331 0.13 -24.59 0.07
C VAL A 331 0.86 -24.25 -1.23
N ALA A 332 2.09 -23.76 -1.16
CA ALA A 332 2.96 -23.55 -2.32
C ALA A 332 4.44 -23.62 -1.94
N ALA A 333 5.29 -23.92 -2.92
CA ALA A 333 6.74 -23.97 -2.79
C ALA A 333 7.41 -23.26 -3.97
N LEU A 334 8.47 -22.52 -3.71
CA LEU A 334 9.35 -21.95 -4.73
C LEU A 334 10.73 -22.60 -4.59
N HIS A 335 11.17 -23.28 -5.64
CA HIS A 335 12.54 -23.76 -5.76
C HIS A 335 13.32 -22.85 -6.70
N SER A 336 14.52 -22.46 -6.26
CA SER A 336 15.52 -21.76 -7.07
C SER A 336 16.65 -22.72 -7.37
N TYR A 337 16.94 -22.91 -8.65
CA TYR A 337 18.11 -23.62 -9.09
C TYR A 337 19.35 -22.78 -8.73
N GLY A 338 20.39 -23.46 -8.26
CA GLY A 338 21.69 -22.82 -8.01
C GLY A 338 22.38 -22.43 -9.31
N ASP A 339 23.39 -21.57 -9.21
CA ASP A 339 24.25 -21.24 -10.35
C ASP A 339 24.98 -22.50 -10.84
N TYR A 340 25.26 -22.57 -12.16
CA TYR A 340 25.86 -23.74 -12.84
C TYR A 340 27.27 -24.14 -12.33
N GLY A 341 27.80 -23.46 -11.31
CA GLY A 341 29.07 -23.79 -10.64
C GLY A 341 28.96 -23.96 -9.12
N ASP A 342 27.77 -23.79 -8.53
CA ASP A 342 27.55 -23.97 -7.09
C ASP A 342 26.16 -24.55 -6.79
N PRO A 343 26.00 -25.89 -6.86
CA PRO A 343 24.76 -26.59 -6.50
C PRO A 343 24.32 -26.35 -5.04
N SER A 344 25.21 -25.84 -4.17
CA SER A 344 24.87 -25.48 -2.79
C SER A 344 24.15 -24.14 -2.65
N SER A 345 23.88 -23.47 -3.77
CA SER A 345 23.04 -22.26 -3.81
C SER A 345 21.56 -22.55 -4.06
N GLU A 346 21.16 -23.82 -4.23
CA GLU A 346 19.76 -24.21 -4.37
C GLU A 346 18.94 -23.83 -3.13
N GLN A 347 17.81 -23.15 -3.35
CA GLN A 347 16.96 -22.65 -2.29
C GLN A 347 15.52 -23.11 -2.46
N CYS A 348 14.93 -23.59 -1.37
CA CYS A 348 13.52 -23.94 -1.28
C CYS A 348 12.82 -22.99 -0.32
N SER A 349 11.74 -22.34 -0.76
CA SER A 349 10.90 -21.48 0.08
C SER A 349 9.48 -22.05 0.16
N LEU A 350 8.93 -22.20 1.37
CA LEU A 350 7.61 -22.80 1.61
C LEU A 350 6.59 -21.74 2.03
N PHE A 351 5.45 -21.69 1.35
CA PHE A 351 4.42 -20.67 1.54
C PHE A 351 3.13 -21.27 2.10
N GLN A 352 2.53 -20.54 3.03
CA GLN A 352 1.20 -20.82 3.60
C GLN A 352 0.08 -19.99 2.94
N LEU A 353 0.41 -19.24 1.88
CA LEU A 353 -0.53 -18.43 1.11
C LEU A 353 -0.16 -18.47 -0.38
N VAL A 354 -1.13 -18.74 -1.24
CA VAL A 354 -0.97 -18.67 -2.70
C VAL A 354 -1.41 -17.30 -3.20
N ALA A 355 -0.49 -16.35 -3.26
CA ALA A 355 -0.77 -14.99 -3.70
C ALA A 355 0.44 -14.34 -4.40
N GLY A 356 0.19 -13.20 -5.04
CA GLY A 356 1.24 -12.40 -5.68
C GLY A 356 1.94 -13.11 -6.84
N ILE A 357 1.25 -14.02 -7.52
CA ILE A 357 1.84 -14.76 -8.64
C ILE A 357 1.81 -13.87 -9.88
N LYS A 358 2.94 -13.74 -10.56
CA LYS A 358 3.06 -13.02 -11.82
C LYS A 358 3.81 -13.82 -12.87
N GLN A 359 3.47 -13.58 -14.12
CA GLN A 359 4.16 -14.13 -15.28
C GLN A 359 5.53 -13.46 -15.45
N VAL A 360 6.52 -14.28 -15.84
CA VAL A 360 7.91 -13.86 -16.08
C VAL A 360 8.43 -14.46 -17.38
N GLU A 361 9.50 -13.89 -17.91
CA GLU A 361 10.19 -14.48 -19.07
C GLU A 361 10.84 -15.81 -18.71
N LYS A 362 11.02 -16.67 -19.71
CA LYS A 362 11.66 -17.97 -19.55
C LYS A 362 13.11 -17.82 -19.10
N GLY A 363 13.58 -18.78 -18.28
CA GLY A 363 15.00 -18.91 -17.97
C GLY A 363 15.47 -18.29 -16.65
N LEU A 364 14.55 -17.92 -15.74
CA LEU A 364 14.95 -17.42 -14.41
C LEU A 364 15.50 -18.49 -13.45
N GLY A 365 15.52 -19.77 -13.84
CA GLY A 365 15.97 -20.84 -12.93
C GLY A 365 15.09 -20.96 -11.68
N LEU A 366 13.77 -20.75 -11.83
CA LEU A 366 12.81 -20.82 -10.74
C LEU A 366 11.69 -21.81 -11.09
N SER A 367 11.27 -22.61 -10.10
CA SER A 367 10.12 -23.52 -10.21
C SER A 367 9.13 -23.22 -9.08
N TYR A 368 7.99 -22.64 -9.44
CA TYR A 368 6.92 -22.34 -8.50
C TYR A 368 5.84 -23.43 -8.59
N MET A 369 5.56 -24.08 -7.46
CA MET A 369 4.67 -25.22 -7.37
C MET A 369 3.57 -24.94 -6.35
N VAL A 370 2.32 -25.27 -6.70
CA VAL A 370 1.15 -25.08 -5.84
C VAL A 370 0.58 -26.44 -5.44
N LYS A 371 0.26 -26.60 -4.16
CA LYS A 371 -0.40 -27.81 -3.65
C LYS A 371 -1.88 -27.80 -4.05
N VAL A 372 -2.31 -28.83 -4.76
CA VAL A 372 -3.66 -28.95 -5.31
C VAL A 372 -4.21 -30.36 -5.12
N PRO A 373 -5.54 -30.57 -5.15
CA PRO A 373 -6.12 -31.92 -5.22
C PRO A 373 -5.71 -32.62 -6.52
N LYS A 374 -5.48 -33.94 -6.45
CA LYS A 374 -5.09 -34.73 -7.63
C LYS A 374 -6.14 -34.69 -8.74
N GLY A 375 -5.67 -34.60 -9.99
CA GLY A 375 -6.51 -34.50 -11.18
C GLY A 375 -6.85 -33.06 -11.56
N THR A 376 -6.17 -32.09 -10.93
CA THR A 376 -6.21 -30.68 -11.33
C THR A 376 -5.38 -30.52 -12.60
N SER A 377 -6.00 -30.07 -13.70
CA SER A 377 -5.29 -29.73 -14.93
C SER A 377 -5.18 -28.22 -15.10
N TYR A 378 -3.95 -27.76 -15.33
CA TYR A 378 -3.65 -26.39 -15.72
C TYR A 378 -3.56 -26.28 -17.24
N HIS A 379 -4.56 -25.67 -17.87
CA HIS A 379 -4.49 -25.30 -19.28
C HIS A 379 -4.07 -23.84 -19.41
N HIS A 380 -2.82 -23.63 -19.84
CA HIS A 380 -2.36 -22.32 -20.31
C HIS A 380 -3.02 -22.05 -21.67
N ASN A 381 -4.19 -21.40 -21.67
CA ASN A 381 -4.71 -20.78 -22.89
C ASN A 381 -3.86 -19.53 -23.15
N ASN A 382 -2.85 -19.67 -24.00
CA ASN A 382 -2.18 -18.51 -24.58
C ASN A 382 -3.24 -17.80 -25.44
N PRO A 383 -3.64 -16.55 -25.14
CA PRO A 383 -4.53 -15.83 -26.02
C PRO A 383 -3.75 -15.55 -27.31
N SER A 384 -3.92 -16.42 -28.31
CA SER A 384 -3.33 -16.36 -29.66
C SER A 384 -3.88 -15.20 -30.49
N VAL A 385 -4.27 -14.10 -29.84
CA VAL A 385 -4.97 -12.96 -30.42
C VAL A 385 -4.05 -12.16 -31.34
N LYS A 386 -2.72 -12.25 -31.16
CA LYS A 386 -1.74 -11.55 -32.01
C LYS A 386 -1.66 -12.08 -33.45
N LYS A 387 -2.01 -13.35 -33.71
CA LYS A 387 -1.87 -13.93 -35.05
C LYS A 387 -3.05 -13.62 -35.97
N TRP A 388 -4.26 -13.52 -35.41
CA TRP A 388 -5.47 -13.21 -36.17
C TRP A 388 -5.63 -11.71 -36.47
N VAL A 389 -5.20 -10.83 -35.56
CA VAL A 389 -5.28 -9.37 -35.76
C VAL A 389 -4.43 -8.90 -36.94
N LEU A 390 -3.23 -9.45 -37.13
CA LEU A 390 -2.38 -9.13 -38.29
C LEU A 390 -2.98 -9.59 -39.62
N ILE A 391 -3.68 -10.73 -39.63
CA ILE A 391 -4.34 -11.25 -40.84
C ILE A 391 -5.53 -10.36 -41.21
N VAL A 392 -6.35 -9.97 -40.23
CA VAL A 392 -7.53 -9.13 -40.47
C VAL A 392 -7.13 -7.72 -40.93
N VAL A 393 -6.14 -7.10 -40.28
CA VAL A 393 -5.65 -5.76 -40.69
C VAL A 393 -5.04 -5.82 -42.10
N GLY A 394 -4.24 -6.84 -42.40
CA GLY A 394 -3.67 -7.02 -43.74
C GLY A 394 -4.71 -7.22 -44.85
N VAL A 395 -5.79 -7.96 -44.58
CA VAL A 395 -6.87 -8.18 -45.57
C VAL A 395 -7.70 -6.91 -45.77
N VAL A 396 -8.03 -6.19 -44.71
CA VAL A 396 -8.83 -4.95 -44.79
C VAL A 396 -8.07 -3.85 -45.50
N ASP A 397 -6.80 -3.62 -45.15
CA ASP A 397 -5.96 -2.62 -45.81
C ASP A 397 -5.70 -2.98 -47.28
N GLY A 398 -5.51 -4.28 -47.57
CA GLY A 398 -5.39 -4.77 -48.94
C GLY A 398 -6.63 -4.51 -49.80
N LEU A 399 -7.83 -4.75 -49.26
CA LEU A 399 -9.09 -4.48 -49.96
C LEU A 399 -9.31 -2.99 -50.21
N ILE A 400 -8.96 -2.12 -49.26
CA ILE A 400 -9.06 -0.66 -49.44
C ILE A 400 -8.12 -0.19 -50.55
N ILE A 401 -6.87 -0.68 -50.57
CA ILE A 401 -5.90 -0.32 -51.61
C ILE A 401 -6.39 -0.76 -53.00
N ILE A 402 -6.95 -1.97 -53.12
CA ILE A 402 -7.51 -2.46 -54.39
C ILE A 402 -8.69 -1.61 -54.86
N LEU A 403 -9.59 -1.20 -53.96
CA LEU A 403 -10.73 -0.34 -54.30
C LEU A 403 -10.28 1.06 -54.74
N VAL A 404 -9.31 1.65 -54.04
CA VAL A 404 -8.80 3.00 -54.37
C VAL A 404 -8.05 2.96 -55.70
N LEU A 405 -7.13 2.01 -55.89
CA LEU A 405 -6.37 1.90 -57.14
C LEU A 405 -7.27 1.49 -58.32
N GLY A 406 -8.21 0.55 -58.10
CA GLY A 406 -9.19 0.15 -59.10
C GLY A 406 -10.10 1.31 -59.52
N GLY A 407 -10.58 2.11 -58.56
CA GLY A 407 -11.35 3.32 -58.82
C GLY A 407 -10.56 4.38 -59.59
N LEU A 408 -9.28 4.56 -59.26
CA LEU A 408 -8.38 5.49 -59.95
C LEU A 408 -8.12 5.07 -61.40
N VAL A 409 -7.85 3.78 -61.64
CA VAL A 409 -7.69 3.23 -62.98
C VAL A 409 -8.98 3.37 -63.79
N TYR A 410 -10.14 3.04 -63.20
CA TYR A 410 -11.43 3.22 -63.85
C TYR A 410 -11.67 4.68 -64.24
N TYR A 411 -11.41 5.62 -63.32
CA TYR A 411 -11.54 7.05 -63.58
C TYR A 411 -10.63 7.52 -64.72
N LEU A 412 -9.36 7.10 -64.74
CA LEU A 412 -8.41 7.46 -65.79
C LEU A 412 -8.81 6.88 -67.16
N VAL A 413 -9.31 5.64 -67.20
CA VAL A 413 -9.81 5.02 -68.45
C VAL A 413 -11.07 5.74 -68.93
N HIS A 414 -12.00 6.06 -68.03
CA HIS A 414 -13.22 6.78 -68.37
C HIS A 414 -12.90 8.20 -68.89
N LYS A 415 -12.01 8.93 -68.22
CA LYS A 415 -11.54 10.25 -68.65
C LYS A 415 -10.83 10.19 -70.01
N ARG A 416 -10.03 9.16 -70.25
CA ARG A 416 -9.34 8.96 -71.55
C ARG A 416 -10.33 8.62 -72.67
N ARG A 417 -11.40 7.87 -72.37
CA ARG A 417 -12.48 7.57 -73.33
C ARG A 417 -13.28 8.82 -73.72
N ASN A 418 -13.58 9.69 -72.76
CA ASN A 418 -14.28 10.95 -73.04
C ASN A 418 -13.41 11.94 -73.84
N ASN A 419 -12.08 11.93 -73.62
CA ASN A 419 -11.15 12.75 -74.42
C ASN A 419 -10.97 12.23 -75.86
N LEU A 420 -11.12 10.92 -76.11
CA LEU A 420 -11.08 10.33 -77.47
C LEU A 420 -12.37 10.57 -78.27
N GLN A 421 -13.50 10.80 -77.61
CA GLN A 421 -14.76 11.20 -78.27
C GLN A 421 -14.81 12.70 -78.59
N GLY A 422 -13.91 13.51 -78.02
CA GLY A 422 -13.80 14.95 -78.30
C GLY A 422 -12.94 15.31 -79.52
N THR A 423 -12.17 14.38 -80.10
CA THR A 423 -11.25 14.66 -81.23
C THR A 423 -11.80 14.26 -82.60
N ASN A 424 -13.03 13.76 -82.68
CA ASN A 424 -13.72 13.48 -83.96
C ASN A 424 -14.76 14.54 -84.36
N ASN A 425 -14.86 15.64 -83.62
CA ASN A 425 -15.81 16.73 -83.86
C ASN A 425 -15.12 18.11 -83.90
N ASP A 426 -13.91 18.21 -84.44
CA ASP A 426 -13.39 19.50 -84.90
C ASP A 426 -12.62 19.30 -86.21
N THR A 427 -12.83 20.28 -87.08
CA THR A 427 -12.57 20.32 -88.53
C THR A 427 -11.17 20.79 -88.83
#